data_AF-A0A7Y2FR39-F1
#
_entry.id   AF-A0A7Y2FR39-F1
#
_cell.length_a   1.000
_cell.length_b   1.000
_cell.length_c   1.000
_cell.angle_alpha   90.00
_cell.angle_beta   90.00
_cell.angle_gamma   90.00
#
_symmetry.space_group_name_H-M   'P 1'
#
loop_
_entity.id
_entity.type
_entity.pdbx_description
1 polymer ?
#
loop_
_entity_poly.entity_id
_entity_poly.type
_entity_poly.pdbx_seq_one_letter_code
_entity_poly.pdbx_strand_id
1 'polypeptide(L)'
;GLGAAHEHGVLHGDLKPANVIWPSEGSPRVVDFGASKILGLDRLTATGEVSGTPAYMAPEVLTGKTDVDRRIDVYGLGVLLYEALSAKKPFCDKHLGRLMMKIDAGDCLPIDAIAEVPAAIARVIERAMHCNKGDRYARMADLKAAWHGARGG
;
A
#
# COMPACT_ATOMS: atom_id res chain seq x y z
N GLY A 1 -10.93 -5.73 -9.21
CA GLY A 1 -9.65 -5.29 -9.78
C GLY A 1 -8.53 -6.16 -9.26
N LEU A 2 -7.87 -5.72 -8.19
CA LEU A 2 -6.65 -6.35 -7.65
C LEU A 2 -6.78 -7.86 -7.36
N GLY A 3 -7.81 -8.29 -6.63
CA GLY A 3 -7.98 -9.73 -6.32
C GLY A 3 -8.10 -10.62 -7.55
N ALA A 4 -8.81 -10.17 -8.59
CA ALA A 4 -8.94 -10.91 -9.84
C ALA A 4 -7.62 -10.95 -10.62
N ALA A 5 -6.83 -9.86 -10.61
CA ALA A 5 -5.50 -9.84 -11.21
C ALA A 5 -4.56 -10.84 -10.51
N HIS A 6 -4.58 -10.89 -9.17
CA HIS A 6 -3.78 -11.83 -8.38
C HIS A 6 -4.10 -13.30 -8.70
N GLU A 7 -5.36 -13.61 -8.99
CA GLU A 7 -5.79 -14.96 -9.39
C GLU A 7 -5.23 -15.39 -10.74
N HIS A 8 -4.86 -14.43 -11.59
CA HIS A 8 -4.20 -14.67 -12.87
C HIS A 8 -2.68 -14.48 -12.79
N GLY A 9 -2.11 -14.43 -11.57
CA GLY A 9 -0.66 -14.28 -11.35
C GLY A 9 -0.12 -12.88 -11.65
N VAL A 10 -0.99 -11.88 -11.79
CA VAL A 10 -0.60 -10.49 -12.08
C VAL A 10 -0.54 -9.69 -10.79
N LEU A 11 0.65 -9.17 -10.47
CA LEU A 11 0.84 -8.17 -9.40
C LEU A 11 0.73 -6.77 -9.99
N HIS A 12 0.17 -5.83 -9.24
CA HIS A 12 0.14 -4.43 -9.68
C HIS A 12 1.49 -3.75 -9.45
N GLY A 13 2.04 -3.80 -8.24
CA GLY A 13 3.38 -3.33 -7.91
C GLY A 13 3.62 -1.81 -7.93
N ASP A 14 2.61 -1.01 -8.28
CA ASP A 14 2.70 0.45 -8.41
C ASP A 14 1.41 1.13 -7.93
N LEU A 15 0.86 0.65 -6.81
CA LEU A 15 -0.34 1.25 -6.22
C LEU A 15 -0.03 2.65 -5.68
N LYS A 16 -0.72 3.65 -6.23
CA LYS A 16 -0.62 5.07 -5.84
C LYS A 16 -1.86 5.84 -6.31
N PRO A 17 -2.13 7.04 -5.78
CA PRO A 17 -3.33 7.79 -6.13
C PRO A 17 -3.46 8.06 -7.63
N ALA A 18 -2.34 8.30 -8.32
CA ALA A 18 -2.31 8.51 -9.77
C ALA A 18 -2.81 7.30 -10.60
N ASN A 19 -2.80 6.09 -10.01
CA ASN A 19 -3.26 4.85 -10.63
C ASN A 19 -4.67 4.46 -10.17
N VAL A 20 -5.41 5.37 -9.52
CA VAL A 20 -6.81 5.20 -9.14
C VAL A 20 -7.65 6.22 -9.90
N ILE A 21 -8.48 5.75 -10.83
CA ILE A 21 -9.39 6.60 -11.59
C ILE A 21 -10.78 6.58 -10.94
N TRP A 22 -11.34 7.78 -10.78
CA TRP A 22 -12.72 7.98 -10.39
C TRP A 22 -13.56 8.32 -11.63
N PRO A 23 -14.31 7.37 -12.20
CA PRO A 23 -15.20 7.67 -13.32
C PRO A 23 -16.35 8.58 -12.86
N SER A 24 -16.96 9.32 -13.79
CA SER A 24 -18.14 10.17 -13.52
C SER A 24 -19.34 9.36 -13.02
N GLU A 25 -19.41 8.09 -13.41
CA GLU A 25 -20.40 7.12 -12.94
C GLU A 25 -19.72 5.81 -12.53
N GLY A 26 -20.17 5.23 -11.41
CA GLY A 26 -19.71 3.93 -10.93
C GLY A 26 -18.64 4.00 -9.85
N SER A 27 -17.94 2.88 -9.66
CA SER A 27 -16.95 2.72 -8.59
C SER A 27 -15.53 3.05 -9.06
N PRO A 28 -14.64 3.44 -8.12
CA PRO A 28 -13.23 3.69 -8.42
C PRO A 28 -12.57 2.47 -9.05
N ARG A 29 -11.68 2.72 -10.00
CA ARG A 29 -10.94 1.67 -10.71
C ARG A 29 -9.45 1.89 -10.55
N VAL A 30 -8.78 0.82 -10.14
CA VAL A 30 -7.33 0.75 -10.24
C VAL A 30 -6.99 0.54 -11.72
N VAL A 31 -6.01 1.28 -12.23
CA VAL A 31 -5.52 1.23 -13.61
C VAL A 31 -4.01 1.03 -13.63
N ASP A 32 -3.44 0.95 -14.82
CA ASP A 32 -2.00 0.77 -15.02
C ASP A 32 -1.46 -0.51 -14.36
N PHE A 33 -2.12 -1.61 -14.68
CA PHE A 33 -1.62 -2.97 -14.43
C PHE A 33 -0.47 -3.27 -15.41
N GLY A 34 0.62 -2.54 -15.28
CA GLY A 34 1.81 -2.59 -16.12
C GLY A 34 2.76 -1.50 -15.63
N ALA A 35 4.02 -1.74 -15.33
CA ALA A 35 4.90 -2.79 -15.74
C ALA A 35 5.33 -3.65 -14.55
N SER A 36 5.46 -4.95 -14.81
CA SER A 36 6.18 -5.97 -14.07
C SER A 36 7.67 -5.62 -13.88
N LYS A 37 7.99 -4.43 -13.36
CA LYS A 37 9.29 -4.10 -12.80
C LYS A 37 9.35 -4.73 -11.42
N ILE A 38 9.40 -6.05 -11.43
CA ILE A 38 10.21 -6.80 -10.47
C ILE A 38 11.54 -6.02 -10.42
N LEU A 39 11.80 -5.37 -9.28
CA LEU A 39 13.03 -4.63 -8.95
C LEU A 39 13.15 -3.20 -9.52
N GLY A 40 12.26 -2.29 -9.07
CA GLY A 40 12.40 -0.83 -9.26
C GLY A 40 13.54 -0.16 -8.47
N LEU A 41 14.47 -0.92 -7.88
CA LEU A 41 15.60 -0.38 -7.12
C LEU A 41 16.61 0.38 -8.00
N ASP A 42 16.80 -0.07 -9.25
CA ASP A 42 17.81 0.50 -10.16
C ASP A 42 17.55 1.97 -10.55
N ARG A 43 16.29 2.45 -10.43
CA ARG A 43 15.95 3.86 -10.70
C ARG A 43 15.93 4.75 -9.47
N LEU A 44 15.78 4.18 -8.27
CA LEU A 44 15.75 4.94 -7.01
C LEU A 44 17.16 5.41 -6.58
N THR A 45 18.20 4.69 -6.99
CA THR A 45 19.60 4.91 -6.58
C THR A 45 20.33 5.99 -7.38
N ALA A 46 19.85 6.37 -8.57
CA ALA A 46 20.62 7.21 -9.50
C ALA A 46 20.60 8.72 -9.22
N THR A 47 19.59 9.24 -8.52
CA THR A 47 19.45 10.70 -8.33
C THR A 47 19.36 11.14 -6.86
N GLY A 48 19.19 10.23 -5.90
CA GLY A 48 19.05 10.56 -4.46
C GLY A 48 17.80 11.37 -4.09
N GLU A 49 17.09 11.93 -5.08
CA GLU A 49 15.83 12.63 -4.96
C GLU A 49 14.66 11.65 -5.03
N VAL A 50 13.70 11.81 -4.10
CA VAL A 50 12.47 11.04 -4.07
C VAL A 50 11.52 11.55 -5.16
N SER A 51 11.78 11.18 -6.42
CA SER A 51 10.78 11.32 -7.48
C SER A 51 9.74 10.22 -7.33
N GLY A 52 8.77 10.43 -6.43
CA GLY A 52 7.49 9.72 -6.34
C GLY A 52 7.50 8.18 -6.15
N THR A 53 6.68 7.70 -5.21
CA THR A 53 6.19 6.31 -5.02
C THR A 53 6.78 5.43 -3.90
N PRO A 54 7.99 5.63 -3.32
CA PRO A 54 8.50 4.72 -2.27
C PRO A 54 7.57 4.57 -1.06
N ALA A 55 6.80 5.61 -0.73
CA ALA A 55 5.86 5.61 0.39
C ALA A 55 4.74 4.56 0.28
N TYR A 56 4.41 4.09 -0.93
CA TYR A 56 3.38 3.06 -1.15
C TYR A 56 3.98 1.66 -1.37
N MET A 57 5.31 1.56 -1.45
CA MET A 57 6.00 0.29 -1.66
C MET A 57 6.13 -0.47 -0.35
N ALA A 58 5.91 -1.79 -0.42
CA ALA A 58 6.10 -2.66 0.73
C ALA A 58 7.59 -2.73 1.14
N PRO A 59 7.92 -2.90 2.44
CA PRO A 59 9.28 -2.99 2.94
C PRO A 59 10.16 -4.01 2.19
N GLU A 60 9.60 -5.19 1.85
CA GLU A 60 10.31 -6.24 1.13
C GLU A 60 10.71 -5.85 -0.30
N VAL A 61 9.96 -4.95 -0.95
CA VAL A 61 10.28 -4.43 -2.28
C VAL A 61 11.42 -3.42 -2.17
N LEU A 62 11.37 -2.55 -1.16
CA LEU A 62 12.38 -1.52 -0.92
C LEU A 62 13.74 -2.11 -0.49
N THR A 63 13.72 -3.27 0.16
CA THR A 63 14.93 -3.97 0.61
C THR A 63 15.48 -4.96 -0.43
N GLY A 64 14.82 -5.09 -1.59
CA GLY A 64 15.26 -5.97 -2.67
C GLY A 64 15.16 -7.45 -2.33
N LYS A 65 14.26 -7.85 -1.43
CA LYS A 65 14.03 -9.26 -1.10
C LYS A 65 13.48 -9.97 -2.33
N THR A 66 13.89 -11.22 -2.53
CA THR A 66 13.45 -12.05 -3.66
C THR A 66 12.09 -12.71 -3.43
N ASP A 67 11.70 -12.89 -2.16
CA ASP A 67 10.40 -13.45 -1.76
C ASP A 67 9.30 -12.38 -1.75
N VAL A 68 8.97 -11.86 -2.94
CA VAL A 68 7.91 -10.88 -3.17
C VAL A 68 6.67 -11.59 -3.73
N ASP A 69 5.51 -11.30 -3.13
CA ASP A 69 4.23 -11.89 -3.55
C ASP A 69 3.10 -10.84 -3.55
N ARG A 70 1.86 -11.27 -3.80
CA ARG A 70 0.66 -10.41 -3.88
C ARG A 70 0.39 -9.52 -2.67
N ARG A 71 0.99 -9.79 -1.52
CA ARG A 71 0.87 -8.98 -0.30
C ARG A 71 1.55 -7.61 -0.42
N ILE A 72 2.35 -7.36 -1.46
CA ILE A 72 2.84 -6.01 -1.76
C ILE A 72 1.69 -5.08 -2.15
N ASP A 73 0.69 -5.59 -2.87
CA ASP A 73 -0.47 -4.80 -3.27
C ASP A 73 -1.44 -4.63 -2.10
N VAL A 74 -1.47 -5.58 -1.15
CA VAL A 74 -2.19 -5.42 0.12
C VAL A 74 -1.63 -4.25 0.92
N TYR A 75 -0.30 -4.18 1.03
CA TYR A 75 0.38 -3.06 1.67
C TYR A 75 0.09 -1.73 0.97
N GLY A 76 0.30 -1.66 -0.35
CA GLY A 76 0.07 -0.45 -1.13
C GLY A 76 -1.37 0.06 -1.04
N LEU A 77 -2.36 -0.85 -1.05
CA LEU A 77 -3.76 -0.50 -0.82
C LEU A 77 -3.99 0.02 0.62
N GLY A 78 -3.34 -0.56 1.62
CA GLY A 78 -3.38 -0.06 3.00
C GLY A 78 -2.90 1.39 3.09
N VAL A 79 -1.75 1.70 2.47
CA VAL A 79 -1.21 3.07 2.41
C VAL A 79 -2.18 4.02 1.71
N LEU A 80 -2.78 3.61 0.60
CA LEU A 80 -3.80 4.38 -0.11
C LEU A 80 -5.03 4.68 0.75
N LEU A 81 -5.54 3.69 1.47
CA LEU A 81 -6.69 3.86 2.35
C LEU A 81 -6.36 4.78 3.52
N TYR A 82 -5.16 4.65 4.08
CA TYR A 82 -4.66 5.54 5.12
C TYR A 82 -4.66 6.99 4.64
N GLU A 83 -4.06 7.26 3.48
CA GLU A 83 -3.98 8.61 2.92
C GLU A 83 -5.36 9.14 2.52
N ALA A 84 -6.21 8.30 1.92
CA ALA A 84 -7.55 8.70 1.52
C ALA A 84 -8.44 9.13 2.69
N LEU A 85 -8.28 8.49 3.86
CA LEU A 85 -9.10 8.77 5.04
C LEU A 85 -8.51 9.86 5.94
N SER A 86 -7.19 10.05 5.93
CA SER A 86 -6.52 11.02 6.81
C SER A 86 -5.99 12.27 6.10
N ALA A 87 -6.05 12.29 4.76
CA ALA A 87 -5.38 13.28 3.90
C ALA A 87 -3.86 13.40 4.15
N LYS A 88 -3.24 12.41 4.81
CA LYS A 88 -1.81 12.37 5.16
C LYS A 88 -1.23 11.01 4.81
N LYS A 89 0.00 10.98 4.31
CA LYS A 89 0.72 9.72 4.11
C LYS A 89 1.15 9.13 5.47
N PRO A 90 1.12 7.79 5.64
CA PRO A 90 1.58 7.17 6.88
C PRO A 90 3.09 7.36 7.07
N PHE A 91 3.85 7.34 5.97
CA PHE A 91 5.30 7.51 5.96
C PHE A 91 5.71 8.68 5.06
N CYS A 92 6.51 9.60 5.60
CA CYS A 92 7.11 10.68 4.83
C CYS A 92 8.49 11.06 5.38
N ASP A 93 9.44 11.29 4.47
CA ASP A 93 10.72 11.91 4.76
C ASP A 93 11.28 12.52 3.45
N LYS A 94 12.12 13.55 3.59
CA LYS A 94 12.81 14.18 2.45
C LYS A 94 14.00 13.35 1.95
N HIS A 95 14.52 12.43 2.76
CA HIS A 95 15.60 11.53 2.35
C HIS A 95 15.10 10.10 2.24
N LEU A 96 15.39 9.48 1.09
CA LEU A 96 14.95 8.12 0.77
C LEU A 96 15.36 7.11 1.84
N GLY A 97 16.62 7.15 2.31
CA GLY A 97 17.10 6.20 3.32
C GLY A 97 16.32 6.28 4.63
N ARG A 98 15.97 7.48 5.09
CA ARG A 98 15.13 7.65 6.30
C ARG A 98 13.69 7.23 6.07
N LEU A 99 13.14 7.49 4.89
CA LEU A 99 11.81 6.99 4.53
C LEU A 99 11.78 5.45 4.55
N MET A 100 12.80 4.79 3.99
CA MET A 100 12.93 3.34 4.02
C MET A 100 13.03 2.79 5.45
N MET A 101 13.83 3.44 6.32
CA MET A 101 13.93 3.07 7.73
C MET A 101 12.58 3.15 8.45
N LYS A 102 11.79 4.22 8.22
CA LYS A 102 10.45 4.35 8.81
C LYS A 102 9.50 3.27 8.31
N ILE A 103 9.53 2.97 7.01
CA ILE A 103 8.68 1.93 6.39
C ILE A 103 9.04 0.54 6.95
N ASP A 104 10.32 0.21 7.04
CA ASP A 104 10.78 -1.08 7.58
C ASP A 104 10.45 -1.24 9.06
N ALA A 105 10.55 -0.15 9.83
CA ALA A 105 10.16 -0.12 11.24
C ALA A 105 8.64 -0.10 11.48
N GLY A 106 7.83 0.18 10.44
CA GLY A 106 6.40 0.45 10.61
C GLY A 106 6.11 1.72 11.43
N ASP A 107 7.05 2.67 11.46
CA ASP A 107 6.96 3.93 12.21
C ASP A 107 6.01 4.93 11.54
N CYS A 108 4.71 4.70 11.76
CA CYS A 108 3.64 5.62 11.38
C CYS A 108 2.69 5.85 12.56
N LEU A 109 1.98 6.98 12.53
CA LEU A 109 0.94 7.24 13.51
C LEU A 109 -0.26 6.29 13.25
N PRO A 110 -0.93 5.81 14.31
CA PRO A 110 -2.24 5.19 14.16
C PRO A 110 -3.20 6.16 13.46
N ILE A 111 -4.00 5.65 12.53
CA ILE A 111 -4.86 6.51 11.71
C ILE A 111 -5.94 7.21 12.56
N ASP A 112 -6.41 6.54 13.60
CA ASP A 112 -7.40 7.06 14.56
C ASP A 112 -6.82 8.14 15.50
N ALA A 113 -5.50 8.30 15.55
CA ALA A 113 -4.85 9.43 16.22
C ALA A 113 -4.85 10.71 15.38
N ILE A 114 -5.12 10.62 14.06
CA ILE A 114 -5.03 11.76 13.14
C ILE A 114 -6.29 11.99 12.30
N ALA A 115 -7.26 11.07 12.32
CA ALA A 115 -8.50 11.15 11.59
C ALA A 115 -9.63 10.47 12.37
N GLU A 116 -10.86 10.94 12.19
CA GLU A 116 -12.04 10.32 12.79
C GLU A 116 -12.45 9.09 11.97
N VAL A 117 -11.96 7.93 12.37
CA VAL A 117 -12.29 6.64 11.75
C VAL A 117 -12.68 5.62 12.82
N PRO A 118 -13.64 4.71 12.54
CA PRO A 118 -13.96 3.63 13.47
C PRO A 118 -12.74 2.77 13.78
N ALA A 119 -12.56 2.36 15.03
CA ALA A 119 -11.41 1.54 15.45
C ALA A 119 -11.31 0.22 14.66
N ALA A 120 -12.43 -0.31 14.18
CA ALA A 120 -12.45 -1.48 13.30
C ALA A 120 -11.78 -1.21 11.94
N ILE A 121 -12.00 -0.02 11.37
CA ILE A 121 -11.38 0.41 10.11
C ILE A 121 -9.88 0.66 10.32
N ALA A 122 -9.51 1.31 11.42
CA ALA A 122 -8.10 1.51 11.79
C ALA A 122 -7.32 0.19 11.81
N ARG A 123 -7.83 -0.82 12.52
CA ARG A 123 -7.22 -2.17 12.57
C ARG A 123 -7.08 -2.84 11.21
N VAL A 124 -8.03 -2.63 10.30
CA VAL A 124 -7.94 -3.18 8.93
C VAL A 124 -6.78 -2.54 8.17
N ILE A 125 -6.65 -1.21 8.28
CA ILE A 125 -5.59 -0.45 7.60
C ILE A 125 -4.21 -0.80 8.20
N GLU A 126 -4.08 -0.81 9.52
CA GLU A 126 -2.85 -1.19 10.23
C GLU A 126 -2.38 -2.60 9.85
N ARG A 127 -3.30 -3.58 9.84
CA ARG A 127 -2.98 -4.94 9.42
C ARG A 127 -2.55 -5.01 7.96
N ALA A 128 -3.19 -4.23 7.07
CA ALA A 128 -2.79 -4.19 5.66
C ALA A 128 -1.36 -3.64 5.49
N MET A 129 -0.97 -2.64 6.30
CA MET A 129 0.33 -1.96 6.25
C MET A 129 1.41 -2.58 7.16
N HIS A 130 1.17 -3.74 7.77
CA HIS A 130 2.14 -4.32 8.71
C HIS A 130 3.51 -4.56 8.04
N CYS A 131 4.61 -4.21 8.72
CA CYS A 131 5.95 -4.29 8.11
C CYS A 131 6.31 -5.72 7.73
N ASN A 132 6.02 -6.70 8.59
CA ASN A 132 6.11 -8.12 8.26
C ASN A 132 4.94 -8.54 7.35
N LYS A 133 5.25 -8.97 6.13
CA LYS A 133 4.24 -9.48 5.17
C LYS A 133 3.44 -10.66 5.70
N GLY A 134 3.99 -11.45 6.63
CA GLY A 134 3.33 -12.58 7.27
C GLY A 134 2.03 -12.20 7.99
N ASP A 135 2.01 -11.02 8.59
CA ASP A 135 0.93 -10.52 9.44
C ASP A 135 -0.15 -9.73 8.67
N ARG A 136 0.11 -9.46 7.38
CA ARG A 136 -0.87 -8.85 6.46
C ARG A 136 -1.96 -9.83 6.06
N TYR A 137 -2.99 -9.32 5.39
CA TYR A 137 -3.97 -10.16 4.71
C TYR A 137 -3.31 -11.01 3.62
N ALA A 138 -3.58 -12.31 3.63
CA ALA A 138 -2.97 -13.24 2.69
C ALA A 138 -3.51 -13.05 1.27
N ARG A 139 -4.76 -12.61 1.11
CA ARG A 139 -5.41 -12.30 -0.16
C ARG A 139 -6.13 -10.97 -0.10
N MET A 140 -6.29 -10.33 -1.25
CA MET A 140 -7.10 -9.12 -1.39
C MET A 140 -8.57 -9.35 -1.02
N ALA A 141 -9.08 -10.58 -1.19
CA ALA A 141 -10.42 -10.96 -0.75
C ALA A 141 -10.58 -10.89 0.78
N ASP A 142 -9.55 -11.26 1.54
CA ASP A 142 -9.59 -11.24 3.01
C ASP A 142 -9.63 -9.79 3.51
N LEU A 143 -8.81 -8.90 2.92
CA LEU A 143 -8.85 -7.47 3.20
C LEU A 143 -10.23 -6.90 2.88
N LYS A 144 -10.79 -7.23 1.71
CA LYS A 144 -12.13 -6.77 1.31
C LYS A 144 -13.21 -7.21 2.30
N ALA A 145 -13.18 -8.48 2.72
CA ALA A 145 -14.13 -9.01 3.69
C ALA A 145 -14.01 -8.29 5.05
N ALA A 146 -12.78 -8.10 5.55
CA ALA A 146 -12.52 -7.38 6.79
C ALA A 146 -12.99 -5.92 6.73
N TRP A 147 -12.74 -5.24 5.60
CA TRP A 147 -13.20 -3.88 5.36
C TRP A 147 -14.73 -3.76 5.39
N HIS A 148 -15.45 -4.66 4.72
CA HIS A 148 -16.91 -4.65 4.76
C HIS A 148 -17.47 -4.95 6.16
N GLY A 149 -16.88 -5.92 6.88
CA GLY A 149 -17.26 -6.20 8.27
C GLY A 149 -17.04 -5.00 9.19
N ALA A 150 -15.95 -4.26 9.00
CA ALA A 150 -15.65 -3.06 9.78
C ALA A 150 -16.56 -1.85 9.47
N ARG A 151 -17.23 -1.83 8.31
CA ARG A 151 -18.19 -0.78 7.92
C ARG A 151 -19.64 -1.08 8.31
N GLY A 152 -19.95 -2.35 8.56
CA GLY A 152 -21.31 -2.84 8.81
C GLY A 152 -21.61 -3.14 10.29
N GLY A 153 -20.74 -2.72 11.20
CA GLY A 153 -20.90 -2.83 12.65
C GLY A 153 -21.21 -1.49 13.29
#